data_AF-R7LBF1-F1
#
_entry.id   AF-R7LBF1-F1
#
_cell.length_a   1.000
_cell.length_b   1.000
_cell.length_c   1.000
_cell.angle_alpha   90.00
_cell.angle_beta   90.00
_cell.angle_gamma   90.00
#
_symmetry.space_group_name_H-M   'P 1'
#
loop_
_entity.id
_entity.type
_entity.pdbx_description
1 polymer ?
#
loop_
_entity_poly.entity_id
_entity_poly.type
_entity_poly.pdbx_seq_one_letter_code
_entity_poly.pdbx_strand_id
1 'polypeptide(L)'
;MTLAKAEGTTDPVVNADKNDARVYAKGTVNVVTTGENMTQVVFAVSAKGKFQLAKITANVGEVVVNADAQTVTWTGAAKDVTFTVGEKADFGTKPTKAGQLCFDNITVVAGGTVTPSPEPNPDPQPQPDEKATIFSELFNVGQGDFTIDNKVMNDPLTYVWSFDEKRSLIKASAFVGGQKLAAESWLVSPVIDLTQAKETELSFNEAGNFFGGLDNFKAACTLKVKEEGGEWTDLAYNVAADGQSWTSGIATANLAAYDGKKIQLAFAYTSNTEFAGTWQIKELYVKAKTDKAPVVIEAPVFTPKQGTYMDKVSVSIAAAEGLKVYYTLDGSEPTTASTLYEAAFDLTETTTVMAIAVDAEGNASPVAKAMYTIKATPVAPENGALFNFNENKWNLPVSSSEETFPITEVKEGDVTLTFTNGSTPTRLWNDFNNGLQIRMYKEGGSMTVTPAADQKVVKVEFDATKLDVTASEGKLAEKVWTGEAATVTFTANATSNINYIIVTLSKQSGIEGVEAGEQTEKVIYTIDGRRVQKAEKGVYVINGKKVVVK
;
A
#
# COMPACT_ATOMS: atom_id res chain seq x y z
N MET A 1 -26.95 -18.23 16.21
CA MET A 1 -26.66 -16.81 16.53
C MET A 1 -27.96 -16.05 16.63
N THR A 2 -28.10 -15.20 17.63
CA THR A 2 -29.32 -14.43 17.90
C THR A 2 -28.96 -12.98 18.14
N LEU A 3 -29.72 -12.06 17.55
CA LEU A 3 -29.60 -10.63 17.78
C LEU A 3 -30.76 -10.16 18.65
N ALA A 4 -30.49 -9.38 19.70
CA ALA A 4 -31.55 -8.81 20.53
C ALA A 4 -31.25 -7.35 20.87
N LYS A 5 -32.31 -6.55 21.06
CA LYS A 5 -32.16 -5.19 21.59
C LYS A 5 -31.68 -5.15 23.03
N ALA A 6 -31.93 -6.22 23.80
CA ALA A 6 -31.65 -6.30 25.23
C ALA A 6 -32.10 -5.02 25.98
N GLU A 7 -31.18 -4.28 26.61
CA GLU A 7 -31.47 -3.02 27.32
C GLU A 7 -31.52 -1.79 26.40
N GLY A 8 -31.29 -1.98 25.10
CA GLY A 8 -31.35 -0.96 24.07
C GLY A 8 -32.78 -0.61 23.63
N THR A 9 -32.92 0.55 23.00
CA THR A 9 -34.22 1.08 22.55
C THR A 9 -34.56 0.74 21.11
N THR A 10 -33.60 0.25 20.32
CA THR A 10 -33.75 -0.02 18.89
C THR A 10 -33.54 -1.50 18.60
N ASP A 11 -34.49 -2.12 17.88
CA ASP A 11 -34.38 -3.53 17.49
C ASP A 11 -33.25 -3.74 16.46
N PRO A 12 -32.47 -4.84 16.58
CA PRO A 12 -31.48 -5.19 15.57
C PRO A 12 -32.11 -5.39 14.18
N VAL A 13 -31.34 -5.13 13.13
CA VAL A 13 -31.82 -5.23 11.74
C VAL A 13 -30.80 -5.97 10.88
N VAL A 14 -31.28 -6.82 9.97
CA VAL A 14 -30.49 -7.37 8.86
C VAL A 14 -30.92 -6.65 7.58
N ASN A 15 -30.02 -5.87 6.98
CA ASN A 15 -30.30 -5.10 5.77
C ASN A 15 -29.80 -5.85 4.53
N ALA A 16 -30.72 -6.33 3.71
CA ALA A 16 -30.38 -7.01 2.45
C ALA A 16 -29.64 -6.08 1.47
N ASP A 17 -30.09 -4.83 1.30
CA ASP A 17 -29.50 -3.88 0.34
C ASP A 17 -28.10 -3.39 0.73
N LYS A 18 -27.79 -3.43 2.03
CA LYS A 18 -26.52 -2.96 2.59
C LYS A 18 -25.59 -4.12 2.97
N ASN A 19 -26.08 -5.35 2.78
CA ASN A 19 -25.42 -6.60 3.12
C ASN A 19 -24.81 -6.60 4.53
N ASP A 20 -25.55 -6.10 5.52
CA ASP A 20 -25.08 -6.03 6.91
C ASP A 20 -26.15 -6.39 7.95
N ALA A 21 -25.71 -7.02 9.03
CA ALA A 21 -26.46 -7.14 10.27
C ALA A 21 -26.05 -6.00 11.22
N ARG A 22 -27.01 -5.40 11.92
CA ARG A 22 -26.80 -4.23 12.80
C ARG A 22 -27.39 -4.46 14.18
N VAL A 23 -26.56 -4.24 15.19
CA VAL A 23 -26.97 -4.19 16.59
C VAL A 23 -26.64 -2.82 17.15
N TYR A 24 -27.61 -2.19 17.79
CA TYR A 24 -27.50 -0.82 18.31
C TYR A 24 -27.02 -0.83 19.77
N ALA A 25 -26.65 0.35 20.27
CA ALA A 25 -26.22 0.56 21.66
C ALA A 25 -27.07 -0.20 22.67
N LYS A 26 -26.40 -0.90 23.59
CA LYS A 26 -26.97 -1.82 24.60
C LYS A 26 -27.64 -3.09 24.06
N GLY A 27 -27.67 -3.28 22.76
CA GLY A 27 -28.08 -4.53 22.12
C GLY A 27 -27.03 -5.62 22.28
N THR A 28 -27.46 -6.85 22.04
CA THR A 28 -26.61 -8.04 22.21
C THR A 28 -26.58 -8.93 20.98
N VAL A 29 -25.42 -9.51 20.72
CA VAL A 29 -25.23 -10.64 19.81
C VAL A 29 -24.94 -11.88 20.65
N ASN A 30 -25.76 -12.92 20.55
CA ASN A 30 -25.51 -14.19 21.21
C ASN A 30 -25.08 -15.24 20.18
N VAL A 31 -23.95 -15.89 20.42
CA VAL A 31 -23.39 -16.95 19.58
C VAL A 31 -23.29 -18.22 20.43
N VAL A 32 -23.89 -19.30 19.92
CA VAL A 32 -23.98 -20.58 20.62
C VAL A 32 -23.54 -21.70 19.68
N THR A 33 -22.72 -22.62 20.19
CA THR A 33 -22.34 -23.87 19.52
C THR A 33 -22.92 -25.06 20.29
N THR A 34 -23.29 -26.12 19.55
CA THR A 34 -23.75 -27.39 20.12
C THR A 34 -22.62 -28.41 20.30
N GLY A 35 -21.44 -28.13 19.73
CA GLY A 35 -20.23 -28.97 19.76
C GLY A 35 -19.23 -28.55 20.83
N GLU A 36 -17.97 -28.37 20.43
CA GLU A 36 -16.87 -27.94 21.31
C GLU A 36 -16.98 -26.45 21.69
N ASN A 37 -16.19 -26.04 22.69
CA ASN A 37 -16.08 -24.62 23.07
C ASN A 37 -15.57 -23.83 21.87
N MET A 38 -16.21 -22.68 21.61
CA MET A 38 -15.64 -21.68 20.73
C MET A 38 -14.32 -21.20 21.32
N THR A 39 -13.30 -21.07 20.47
CA THR A 39 -12.00 -20.48 20.78
C THR A 39 -11.83 -19.09 20.24
N GLN A 40 -12.49 -18.80 19.11
CA GLN A 40 -12.45 -17.49 18.48
C GLN A 40 -13.78 -17.18 17.77
N VAL A 41 -14.20 -15.93 17.85
CA VAL A 41 -15.30 -15.38 17.04
C VAL A 41 -14.82 -14.08 16.43
N VAL A 42 -14.87 -13.96 15.11
CA VAL A 42 -14.47 -12.75 14.38
C VAL A 42 -15.69 -12.18 13.67
N PHE A 43 -16.04 -10.95 13.98
CA PHE A 43 -16.99 -10.16 13.19
C PHE A 43 -16.20 -9.27 12.23
N ALA A 44 -16.43 -9.38 10.92
CA ALA A 44 -15.95 -8.35 9.99
C ALA A 44 -16.92 -7.18 10.00
N VAL A 45 -16.45 -6.04 10.47
CA VAL A 45 -17.21 -4.80 10.55
C VAL A 45 -17.51 -4.33 9.13
N SER A 46 -18.80 -4.12 8.85
CA SER A 46 -19.25 -3.72 7.51
C SER A 46 -18.73 -2.32 7.17
N ALA A 47 -18.75 -1.97 5.88
CA ALA A 47 -18.37 -0.64 5.40
C ALA A 47 -19.16 0.52 6.05
N LYS A 48 -20.35 0.25 6.62
CA LYS A 48 -21.14 1.22 7.40
C LYS A 48 -20.91 1.09 8.92
N GLY A 49 -20.46 -0.07 9.41
CA GLY A 49 -20.12 -0.28 10.82
C GLY A 49 -19.02 0.63 11.33
N LYS A 50 -18.02 0.94 10.50
CA LYS A 50 -16.90 1.83 10.85
C LYS A 50 -17.28 3.25 11.29
N PHE A 51 -18.51 3.71 10.98
CA PHE A 51 -18.93 5.06 11.38
C PHE A 51 -19.30 5.15 12.85
N GLN A 52 -19.94 4.12 13.39
CA GLN A 52 -20.50 4.14 14.74
C GLN A 52 -20.02 2.95 15.58
N LEU A 53 -18.90 2.33 15.19
CA LEU A 53 -18.35 1.16 15.86
C LEU A 53 -18.17 1.45 17.36
N ALA A 54 -18.89 0.70 18.18
CA ALA A 54 -18.83 0.82 19.62
C ALA A 54 -17.71 -0.03 20.21
N LYS A 55 -17.36 0.24 21.47
CA LYS A 55 -16.71 -0.80 22.28
C LYS A 55 -17.64 -2.00 22.39
N ILE A 56 -17.09 -3.19 22.15
CA ILE A 56 -17.81 -4.45 22.29
C ILE A 56 -17.23 -5.20 23.49
N THR A 57 -18.09 -5.72 24.35
CA THR A 57 -17.71 -6.56 25.49
C THR A 57 -18.36 -7.93 25.36
N ALA A 58 -17.77 -8.95 25.94
CA ALA A 58 -18.37 -10.28 26.05
C ALA A 58 -18.61 -10.64 27.53
N ASN A 59 -19.58 -11.51 27.80
CA ASN A 59 -19.84 -12.04 29.15
C ASN A 59 -18.72 -12.96 29.67
N VAL A 60 -17.90 -13.53 28.76
CA VAL A 60 -16.75 -14.39 29.04
C VAL A 60 -15.73 -14.23 27.92
N GLY A 61 -14.44 -14.46 28.19
CA GLY A 61 -13.36 -14.27 27.22
C GLY A 61 -12.99 -12.80 26.99
N GLU A 62 -12.10 -12.56 26.05
CA GLU A 62 -11.57 -11.24 25.72
C GLU A 62 -12.07 -10.78 24.34
N VAL A 63 -12.36 -9.49 24.21
CA VAL A 63 -12.76 -8.88 22.93
C VAL A 63 -11.77 -7.79 22.56
N VAL A 64 -11.19 -7.91 21.37
CA VAL A 64 -10.36 -6.89 20.73
C VAL A 64 -11.13 -6.27 19.57
N VAL A 65 -11.36 -4.96 19.65
CA VAL A 65 -11.90 -4.16 18.54
C VAL A 65 -10.72 -3.57 17.78
N ASN A 66 -10.54 -3.97 16.52
CA ASN A 66 -9.55 -3.40 15.61
C ASN A 66 -10.28 -2.54 14.57
N ALA A 67 -10.39 -1.24 14.85
CA ALA A 67 -11.09 -0.29 13.99
C ALA A 67 -10.45 -0.18 12.59
N ASP A 68 -9.13 -0.30 12.51
CA ASP A 68 -8.36 -0.17 11.27
C ASP A 68 -8.52 -1.41 10.37
N ALA A 69 -8.44 -2.61 10.97
CA ALA A 69 -8.70 -3.86 10.30
C ALA A 69 -10.21 -4.12 10.07
N GLN A 70 -11.08 -3.27 10.63
CA GLN A 70 -12.54 -3.44 10.61
C GLN A 70 -12.93 -4.84 11.12
N THR A 71 -12.36 -5.26 12.25
CA THR A 71 -12.71 -6.53 12.88
C THR A 71 -13.02 -6.35 14.37
N VAL A 72 -13.95 -7.15 14.86
CA VAL A 72 -14.14 -7.38 16.30
C VAL A 72 -13.85 -8.84 16.54
N THR A 73 -12.75 -9.12 17.24
CA THR A 73 -12.28 -10.47 17.52
C THR A 73 -12.49 -10.80 18.97
N TRP A 74 -13.12 -11.93 19.23
CA TRP A 74 -13.23 -12.52 20.54
C TRP A 74 -12.37 -13.76 20.63
N THR A 75 -11.71 -13.93 21.77
CA THR A 75 -11.00 -15.16 22.13
C THR A 75 -11.44 -15.61 23.52
N GLY A 76 -11.60 -16.92 23.71
CA GLY A 76 -12.12 -17.47 24.96
C GLY A 76 -12.44 -18.95 24.82
N ALA A 77 -12.97 -19.59 25.86
CA ALA A 77 -13.40 -20.99 25.79
C ALA A 77 -14.83 -21.06 26.32
N ALA A 78 -15.82 -20.98 25.43
CA ALA A 78 -17.22 -21.04 25.82
C ALA A 78 -18.09 -21.59 24.68
N LYS A 79 -19.15 -22.32 25.03
CA LYS A 79 -20.19 -22.75 24.07
C LYS A 79 -21.26 -21.70 23.84
N ASP A 80 -21.34 -20.71 24.74
CA ASP A 80 -22.33 -19.64 24.73
C ASP A 80 -21.62 -18.33 25.09
N VAL A 81 -21.57 -17.41 24.13
CA VAL A 81 -20.97 -16.09 24.30
C VAL A 81 -21.99 -15.03 23.89
N THR A 82 -22.20 -14.09 24.79
CA THR A 82 -23.04 -12.91 24.55
C THR A 82 -22.15 -11.68 24.47
N PHE A 83 -22.15 -11.05 23.31
CA PHE A 83 -21.53 -9.76 23.05
C PHE A 83 -22.51 -8.63 23.32
N THR A 84 -22.07 -7.57 23.98
CA THR A 84 -22.86 -6.36 24.28
C THR A 84 -22.24 -5.16 23.56
N VAL A 85 -23.10 -4.39 22.88
CA VAL A 85 -22.70 -3.17 22.17
C VAL A 85 -22.66 -1.99 23.14
N GLY A 86 -21.53 -1.31 23.21
CA GLY A 86 -21.33 -0.12 24.04
C GLY A 86 -22.26 1.05 23.68
N GLU A 87 -22.43 1.98 24.62
CA GLU A 87 -23.37 3.09 24.46
C GLU A 87 -22.94 4.11 23.39
N LYS A 88 -21.63 4.27 23.19
CA LYS A 88 -21.04 5.29 22.31
C LYS A 88 -20.26 4.66 21.17
N ALA A 89 -20.08 5.42 20.10
CA ALA A 89 -19.25 5.05 18.96
C ALA A 89 -17.75 5.22 19.26
N ASP A 90 -17.23 4.50 20.25
CA ASP A 90 -15.87 4.66 20.79
C ASP A 90 -14.75 4.46 19.74
N PHE A 91 -15.00 3.60 18.76
CA PHE A 91 -14.07 3.24 17.68
C PHE A 91 -14.56 3.69 16.31
N GLY A 92 -15.70 4.40 16.26
CA GLY A 92 -16.31 4.87 15.03
C GLY A 92 -15.83 6.26 14.66
N THR A 93 -15.84 6.57 13.36
CA THR A 93 -15.52 7.92 12.86
C THR A 93 -16.56 8.99 13.21
N LYS A 94 -17.66 8.64 13.89
CA LYS A 94 -18.70 9.54 14.42
C LYS A 94 -18.86 9.38 15.95
N PRO A 95 -17.87 9.78 16.76
CA PRO A 95 -17.82 9.48 18.20
C PRO A 95 -18.92 10.15 19.04
N THR A 96 -19.61 11.16 18.50
CA THR A 96 -20.74 11.84 19.15
C THR A 96 -22.07 11.10 18.99
N LYS A 97 -22.10 10.00 18.26
CA LYS A 97 -23.30 9.20 18.02
C LYS A 97 -23.34 7.96 18.93
N ALA A 98 -24.55 7.39 19.06
CA ALA A 98 -24.76 6.14 19.78
C ALA A 98 -23.99 4.98 19.11
N GLY A 99 -23.47 4.09 19.93
CA GLY A 99 -22.68 2.94 19.50
C GLY A 99 -23.48 1.93 18.67
N GLN A 100 -22.79 1.27 17.75
CA GLN A 100 -23.32 0.21 16.89
C GLN A 100 -22.27 -0.87 16.67
N LEU A 101 -22.73 -2.10 16.45
CA LEU A 101 -21.96 -3.16 15.81
C LEU A 101 -22.66 -3.53 14.50
N CYS A 102 -22.05 -3.20 13.37
CA CYS A 102 -22.54 -3.61 12.06
C CYS A 102 -21.51 -4.52 11.40
N PHE A 103 -21.89 -5.70 10.95
CA PHE A 103 -21.00 -6.69 10.35
C PHE A 103 -21.65 -7.37 9.16
N ASP A 104 -20.85 -7.77 8.17
CA ASP A 104 -21.31 -8.47 6.97
C ASP A 104 -21.00 -9.97 7.02
N ASN A 105 -19.98 -10.37 7.77
CA ASN A 105 -19.65 -11.75 8.04
C ASN A 105 -19.30 -11.99 9.52
N ILE A 106 -19.43 -13.25 9.90
CA ILE A 106 -18.98 -13.77 11.19
C ILE A 106 -18.27 -15.10 10.95
N THR A 107 -17.09 -15.26 11.53
CA THR A 107 -16.33 -16.52 11.55
C THR A 107 -16.30 -17.03 12.99
N VAL A 108 -16.64 -18.31 13.18
CA VAL A 108 -16.62 -18.97 14.50
C VAL A 108 -15.68 -20.16 14.43
N VAL A 109 -14.68 -20.18 15.31
CA VAL A 109 -13.74 -21.29 15.49
C VAL A 109 -14.10 -21.99 16.81
N ALA A 110 -14.26 -23.31 16.78
CA ALA A 110 -14.52 -24.14 17.95
C ALA A 110 -13.59 -25.35 17.96
N GLY A 111 -13.17 -25.79 19.14
CA GLY A 111 -12.36 -27.02 19.30
C GLY A 111 -10.89 -26.87 19.71
N GLY A 112 -10.52 -25.77 20.38
CA GLY A 112 -9.20 -25.62 21.01
C GLY A 112 -9.30 -25.28 22.50
N THR A 113 -8.26 -25.57 23.26
CA THR A 113 -8.13 -25.17 24.67
C THR A 113 -7.57 -23.75 24.74
N VAL A 114 -8.27 -22.83 25.41
CA VAL A 114 -7.66 -21.57 25.86
C VAL A 114 -7.56 -21.57 27.38
N THR A 115 -6.39 -21.21 27.89
CA THR A 115 -6.18 -20.84 29.29
C THR A 115 -5.85 -19.35 29.34
N PRO A 116 -6.48 -18.56 30.23
CA PRO A 116 -6.14 -17.15 30.39
C PRO A 116 -4.81 -17.02 31.17
N SER A 117 -3.93 -16.14 30.68
CA SER A 117 -2.56 -15.94 31.20
C SER A 117 -2.50 -15.13 32.49
N PRO A 118 -1.67 -15.55 33.47
CA PRO A 118 -0.80 -14.60 34.16
C PRO A 118 0.65 -15.11 34.35
N GLU A 119 1.61 -14.31 33.85
CA GLU A 119 3.08 -14.24 34.13
C GLU A 119 3.97 -15.52 34.10
N PRO A 120 5.29 -15.36 33.86
CA PRO A 120 6.05 -16.23 32.95
C PRO A 120 6.59 -17.49 33.64
N ASN A 121 6.33 -18.66 33.08
CA ASN A 121 7.09 -19.87 33.35
C ASN A 121 6.95 -20.88 32.20
N PRO A 122 7.87 -21.85 32.12
CA PRO A 122 8.73 -22.11 30.97
C PRO A 122 7.95 -22.70 29.78
N ASP A 123 8.53 -22.62 28.58
CA ASP A 123 7.94 -23.01 27.29
C ASP A 123 6.82 -24.07 27.37
N PRO A 124 5.64 -23.82 26.76
CA PRO A 124 4.60 -24.82 26.69
C PRO A 124 5.14 -26.04 25.93
N GLN A 125 5.27 -27.15 26.65
CA GLN A 125 5.65 -28.42 26.04
C GLN A 125 4.56 -28.81 25.02
N PRO A 126 4.91 -29.12 23.78
CA PRO A 126 3.95 -29.32 22.71
C PRO A 126 3.01 -30.50 22.96
N GLN A 127 1.73 -30.32 22.61
CA GLN A 127 0.73 -31.39 22.67
C GLN A 127 1.07 -32.45 21.59
N PRO A 128 1.21 -33.74 21.92
CA PRO A 128 1.79 -34.76 21.02
C PRO A 128 1.04 -35.07 19.71
N ASP A 129 -0.19 -34.57 19.52
CA ASP A 129 -1.11 -35.05 18.48
C ASP A 129 -1.51 -34.01 17.42
N GLU A 130 -1.09 -32.75 17.52
CA GLU A 130 -1.42 -31.70 16.55
C GLU A 130 -0.31 -31.52 15.49
N LYS A 131 -0.68 -31.38 14.21
CA LYS A 131 0.28 -31.12 13.14
C LYS A 131 0.75 -29.66 13.21
N ALA A 132 2.05 -29.46 13.34
CA ALA A 132 2.67 -28.15 13.33
C ALA A 132 3.15 -27.78 11.91
N THR A 133 3.23 -26.48 11.62
CA THR A 133 3.81 -25.98 10.37
C THR A 133 5.31 -26.21 10.35
N ILE A 134 5.78 -27.02 9.40
CA ILE A 134 7.19 -27.34 9.17
C ILE A 134 7.81 -26.39 8.14
N PHE A 135 7.01 -25.97 7.18
CA PHE A 135 7.42 -25.02 6.15
C PHE A 135 6.21 -24.19 5.72
N SER A 136 6.43 -22.92 5.42
CA SER A 136 5.40 -22.06 4.85
C SER A 136 5.98 -21.05 3.90
N GLU A 137 5.24 -20.78 2.83
CA GLU A 137 5.47 -19.63 1.96
C GLU A 137 4.11 -19.00 1.66
N LEU A 138 3.93 -17.75 2.09
CA LEU A 138 2.66 -17.07 1.95
C LEU A 138 2.49 -16.42 0.57
N PHE A 139 3.60 -16.19 -0.13
CA PHE A 139 3.68 -15.42 -1.37
C PHE A 139 3.12 -14.01 -1.23
N ASN A 140 3.26 -13.40 -0.04
CA ASN A 140 2.69 -12.10 0.28
C ASN A 140 3.61 -10.92 -0.05
N VAL A 141 4.91 -11.16 -0.17
CA VAL A 141 5.96 -10.14 -0.38
C VAL A 141 6.91 -10.43 -1.55
N GLY A 142 6.69 -11.54 -2.25
CA GLY A 142 7.52 -12.01 -3.36
C GLY A 142 7.33 -13.51 -3.63
N GLN A 143 8.28 -14.11 -4.34
CA GLN A 143 8.35 -15.57 -4.55
C GLN A 143 9.09 -16.31 -3.42
N GLY A 144 9.67 -15.57 -2.45
CA GLY A 144 10.56 -16.13 -1.42
C GLY A 144 11.77 -16.86 -2.01
N ASP A 145 12.24 -17.88 -1.30
CA ASP A 145 13.37 -18.74 -1.72
C ASP A 145 13.02 -19.68 -2.88
N PHE A 146 11.82 -19.58 -3.45
CA PHE A 146 11.46 -20.38 -4.62
C PHE A 146 12.28 -19.92 -5.84
N THR A 147 12.68 -20.89 -6.65
CA THR A 147 13.40 -20.66 -7.90
C THR A 147 12.51 -21.00 -9.08
N ILE A 148 12.70 -20.32 -10.21
CA ILE A 148 11.95 -20.56 -11.44
C ILE A 148 12.84 -21.33 -12.41
N ASP A 149 12.39 -22.52 -12.78
CA ASP A 149 13.04 -23.41 -13.74
C ASP A 149 12.22 -23.43 -15.04
N ASN A 150 12.60 -22.57 -15.99
CA ASN A 150 11.96 -22.47 -17.29
C ASN A 150 12.45 -23.59 -18.21
N LYS A 151 11.55 -24.48 -18.63
CA LYS A 151 11.84 -25.58 -19.58
C LYS A 151 11.53 -25.19 -21.02
N VAL A 152 10.37 -24.56 -21.24
CA VAL A 152 9.91 -24.09 -22.56
C VAL A 152 9.38 -22.66 -22.41
N MET A 153 9.92 -21.74 -23.21
CA MET A 153 9.58 -20.32 -23.23
C MET A 153 9.57 -19.83 -24.68
N ASN A 154 8.40 -19.85 -25.33
CA ASN A 154 8.29 -19.40 -26.72
C ASN A 154 8.10 -17.88 -26.80
N ASP A 155 8.74 -17.25 -27.79
CA ASP A 155 8.58 -15.82 -28.07
C ASP A 155 7.10 -15.44 -28.28
N PRO A 156 6.62 -14.27 -27.79
CA PRO A 156 7.35 -13.24 -27.04
C PRO A 156 7.27 -13.37 -25.50
N LEU A 157 7.15 -14.58 -24.93
CA LEU A 157 7.16 -14.74 -23.46
C LEU A 157 8.48 -14.25 -22.86
N THR A 158 8.39 -13.41 -21.85
CA THR A 158 9.55 -12.94 -21.05
C THR A 158 9.55 -13.54 -19.64
N TYR A 159 8.40 -14.03 -19.17
CA TYR A 159 8.23 -14.77 -17.92
C TYR A 159 6.96 -15.63 -18.01
N VAL A 160 6.88 -16.67 -17.16
CA VAL A 160 5.64 -17.43 -16.91
C VAL A 160 5.17 -17.19 -15.48
N TRP A 161 6.06 -17.44 -14.52
CA TRP A 161 5.83 -17.13 -13.11
C TRP A 161 6.11 -15.67 -12.79
N SER A 162 5.22 -15.04 -12.02
CA SER A 162 5.38 -13.66 -11.56
C SER A 162 4.66 -13.45 -10.23
N PHE A 163 5.23 -12.61 -9.36
CA PHE A 163 4.56 -12.15 -8.15
C PHE A 163 3.53 -11.06 -8.48
N ASP A 164 2.33 -11.16 -7.93
CA ASP A 164 1.27 -10.16 -8.04
C ASP A 164 1.13 -9.39 -6.72
N GLU A 165 1.87 -8.29 -6.61
CA GLU A 165 1.94 -7.47 -5.39
C GLU A 165 0.57 -7.00 -4.89
N LYS A 166 -0.37 -6.69 -5.80
CA LYS A 166 -1.70 -6.20 -5.42
C LYS A 166 -2.56 -7.25 -4.76
N ARG A 167 -2.32 -8.53 -5.09
CA ARG A 167 -3.10 -9.67 -4.59
C ARG A 167 -2.34 -10.52 -3.60
N SER A 168 -1.07 -10.22 -3.35
CA SER A 168 -0.20 -10.96 -2.42
C SER A 168 -0.21 -12.46 -2.75
N LEU A 169 0.11 -12.78 -4.02
CA LEU A 169 0.16 -14.16 -4.53
C LEU A 169 1.20 -14.30 -5.63
N ILE A 170 1.58 -15.54 -5.94
CA ILE A 170 2.36 -15.88 -7.13
C ILE A 170 1.43 -16.46 -8.22
N LYS A 171 1.71 -16.15 -9.48
CA LYS A 171 0.90 -16.63 -10.61
C LYS A 171 1.74 -17.11 -11.78
N ALA A 172 1.21 -18.10 -12.50
CA ALA A 172 1.73 -18.56 -13.78
C ALA A 172 0.75 -18.23 -14.92
N SER A 173 1.26 -17.70 -16.03
CA SER A 173 0.50 -17.62 -17.30
C SER A 173 1.43 -17.53 -18.50
N ALA A 174 1.04 -18.17 -19.60
CA ALA A 174 1.68 -18.03 -20.91
C ALA A 174 0.79 -17.30 -21.93
N PHE A 175 -0.09 -16.42 -21.44
CA PHE A 175 -0.92 -15.56 -22.29
C PHE A 175 -0.33 -14.15 -22.36
N VAL A 176 0.12 -13.72 -23.53
CA VAL A 176 0.76 -12.41 -23.74
C VAL A 176 0.28 -11.80 -25.04
N GLY A 177 -0.03 -10.49 -25.02
CA GLY A 177 -0.44 -9.76 -26.23
C GLY A 177 -1.69 -10.32 -26.94
N GLY A 178 -2.56 -11.06 -26.25
CA GLY A 178 -3.72 -11.71 -26.86
C GLY A 178 -3.47 -13.13 -27.38
N GLN A 179 -2.26 -13.67 -27.24
CA GLN A 179 -1.84 -14.97 -27.76
C GLN A 179 -1.65 -15.99 -26.64
N LYS A 180 -2.03 -17.24 -26.89
CA LYS A 180 -1.73 -18.40 -26.04
C LYS A 180 -0.45 -19.07 -26.57
N LEU A 181 0.55 -19.21 -25.73
CA LEU A 181 1.85 -19.74 -26.14
C LEU A 181 2.17 -21.04 -25.42
N ALA A 182 2.90 -21.92 -26.12
CA ALA A 182 3.44 -23.10 -25.50
C ALA A 182 4.55 -22.71 -24.51
N ALA A 183 4.41 -23.17 -23.27
CA ALA A 183 5.36 -22.94 -22.21
C ALA A 183 5.38 -24.13 -21.25
N GLU A 184 6.51 -24.29 -20.59
CA GLU A 184 6.67 -25.18 -19.45
C GLU A 184 7.63 -24.49 -18.49
N SER A 185 7.17 -24.20 -17.29
CA SER A 185 7.96 -23.48 -16.29
C SER A 185 7.55 -23.92 -14.90
N TRP A 186 8.54 -24.22 -14.06
CA TRP A 186 8.32 -24.80 -12.75
C TRP A 186 8.76 -23.83 -11.67
N LEU A 187 7.91 -23.61 -10.67
CA LEU A 187 8.23 -22.86 -9.46
C LEU A 187 8.67 -23.86 -8.38
N VAL A 188 9.96 -23.89 -8.07
CA VAL A 188 10.64 -24.92 -7.28
C VAL A 188 10.96 -24.39 -5.88
N SER A 189 10.53 -25.11 -4.84
CA SER A 189 10.78 -24.73 -3.44
C SER A 189 12.25 -24.87 -3.07
N PRO A 190 12.70 -24.19 -1.98
CA PRO A 190 13.91 -24.61 -1.28
C PRO A 190 13.78 -26.05 -0.77
N VAL A 191 14.88 -26.60 -0.24
CA VAL A 191 14.85 -27.91 0.43
C VAL A 191 14.02 -27.80 1.71
N ILE A 192 13.01 -28.65 1.82
CA ILE A 192 12.13 -28.79 2.98
C ILE A 192 12.60 -30.02 3.77
N ASP A 193 12.95 -29.80 5.04
CA ASP A 193 13.44 -30.85 5.93
C ASP A 193 12.27 -31.51 6.68
N LEU A 194 11.95 -32.76 6.30
CA LEU A 194 10.93 -33.60 6.93
C LEU A 194 11.55 -34.70 7.79
N THR A 195 12.83 -34.60 8.16
CA THR A 195 13.54 -35.68 8.89
C THR A 195 12.95 -36.01 10.25
N GLN A 196 12.24 -35.07 10.87
CA GLN A 196 11.53 -35.24 12.16
C GLN A 196 10.01 -35.37 12.00
N ALA A 197 9.51 -35.34 10.76
CA ALA A 197 8.09 -35.24 10.45
C ALA A 197 7.42 -36.62 10.39
N LYS A 198 6.15 -36.66 10.80
CA LYS A 198 5.23 -37.79 10.72
C LYS A 198 3.87 -37.29 10.24
N GLU A 199 3.18 -38.07 9.42
CA GLU A 199 1.87 -37.73 8.85
C GLU A 199 1.88 -36.39 8.09
N THR A 200 2.94 -36.11 7.32
CA THR A 200 3.09 -34.82 6.64
C THR A 200 1.98 -34.58 5.60
N GLU A 201 1.44 -33.37 5.60
CA GLU A 201 0.48 -32.87 4.62
C GLU A 201 0.90 -31.51 4.08
N LEU A 202 0.43 -31.21 2.88
CA LEU A 202 0.61 -29.92 2.23
C LEU A 202 -0.76 -29.29 1.97
N SER A 203 -0.85 -27.99 2.15
CA SER A 203 -2.02 -27.19 1.77
C SER A 203 -1.60 -25.86 1.16
N PHE A 204 -2.31 -25.38 0.15
CA PHE A 204 -2.14 -24.03 -0.40
C PHE A 204 -3.46 -23.52 -0.97
N ASN A 205 -3.63 -22.21 -1.00
CA ASN A 205 -4.75 -21.58 -1.69
C ASN A 205 -4.43 -21.49 -3.18
N GLU A 206 -5.36 -21.96 -4.02
CA GLU A 206 -5.26 -21.84 -5.47
C GLU A 206 -6.53 -21.29 -6.11
N ALA A 207 -6.34 -20.65 -7.26
CA ALA A 207 -7.41 -20.31 -8.19
C ALA A 207 -6.90 -20.47 -9.63
N GLY A 208 -7.79 -20.81 -10.56
CA GLY A 208 -7.40 -21.07 -11.95
C GLY A 208 -8.47 -20.63 -12.92
N ASN A 209 -8.13 -19.73 -13.84
CA ASN A 209 -9.06 -19.24 -14.85
C ASN A 209 -8.46 -19.32 -16.26
N PHE A 210 -9.32 -19.33 -17.28
CA PHE A 210 -8.99 -19.37 -18.70
C PHE A 210 -8.33 -20.67 -19.19
N PHE A 211 -8.47 -21.78 -18.44
CA PHE A 211 -8.07 -23.10 -18.92
C PHE A 211 -9.17 -23.76 -19.76
N GLY A 212 -10.41 -23.28 -19.65
CA GLY A 212 -11.55 -23.85 -20.38
C GLY A 212 -12.15 -25.08 -19.70
N GLY A 213 -11.73 -25.42 -18.49
CA GLY A 213 -12.28 -26.52 -17.71
C GLY A 213 -11.29 -27.11 -16.71
N LEU A 214 -11.81 -27.91 -15.79
CA LEU A 214 -11.03 -28.62 -14.78
C LEU A 214 -10.00 -29.57 -15.40
N ASP A 215 -10.35 -30.26 -16.49
CA ASP A 215 -9.46 -31.24 -17.13
C ASP A 215 -8.23 -30.55 -17.73
N ASN A 216 -8.42 -29.42 -18.41
CA ASN A 216 -7.31 -28.62 -18.93
C ASN A 216 -6.49 -27.99 -17.80
N PHE A 217 -7.14 -27.57 -16.71
CA PHE A 217 -6.42 -27.08 -15.53
C PHE A 217 -5.52 -28.16 -14.93
N LYS A 218 -6.03 -29.37 -14.71
CA LYS A 218 -5.27 -30.52 -14.19
C LYS A 218 -4.14 -30.96 -15.10
N ALA A 219 -4.33 -30.87 -16.41
CA ALA A 219 -3.27 -31.14 -17.38
C ALA A 219 -2.17 -30.06 -17.36
N ALA A 220 -2.57 -28.79 -17.19
CA ALA A 220 -1.68 -27.64 -17.20
C ALA A 220 -0.90 -27.46 -15.89
N CYS A 221 -1.57 -27.66 -14.75
CA CYS A 221 -1.10 -27.28 -13.43
C CYS A 221 -0.93 -28.55 -12.59
N THR A 222 0.32 -28.93 -12.35
CA THR A 222 0.66 -30.15 -11.61
C THR A 222 1.58 -29.84 -10.44
N LEU A 223 1.55 -30.69 -9.42
CA LEU A 223 2.46 -30.65 -8.30
C LEU A 223 3.48 -31.78 -8.45
N LYS A 224 4.75 -31.47 -8.23
CA LYS A 224 5.85 -32.44 -8.29
C LYS A 224 6.63 -32.43 -6.98
N VAL A 225 7.26 -33.55 -6.68
CA VAL A 225 8.10 -33.74 -5.51
C VAL A 225 9.34 -34.55 -5.88
N LYS A 226 10.47 -34.21 -5.27
CA LYS A 226 11.69 -35.02 -5.32
C LYS A 226 12.32 -35.09 -3.93
N GLU A 227 12.98 -36.21 -3.66
CA GLU A 227 13.89 -36.34 -2.52
C GLU A 227 15.21 -35.62 -2.84
N GLU A 228 15.96 -35.21 -1.81
CA GLU A 228 17.28 -34.62 -1.98
C GLU A 228 18.21 -35.59 -2.77
N GLY A 229 18.69 -35.15 -3.93
CA GLY A 229 19.49 -35.98 -4.84
C GLY A 229 18.70 -36.99 -5.68
N GLY A 230 17.36 -37.00 -5.58
CA GLY A 230 16.47 -37.85 -6.37
C GLY A 230 15.88 -37.16 -7.62
N GLU A 231 15.06 -37.91 -8.34
CA GLU A 231 14.34 -37.46 -9.54
C GLU A 231 12.97 -36.86 -9.20
N TRP A 232 12.47 -35.97 -10.06
CA TRP A 232 11.13 -35.41 -9.93
C TRP A 232 10.05 -36.43 -10.27
N THR A 233 9.04 -36.52 -9.41
CA THR A 233 7.86 -37.36 -9.60
C THR A 233 6.59 -36.55 -9.42
N ASP A 234 5.49 -36.98 -10.04
CA ASP A 234 4.19 -36.33 -9.86
C ASP A 234 3.63 -36.60 -8.47
N LEU A 235 3.22 -35.53 -7.79
CA LEU A 235 2.56 -35.57 -6.49
C LEU A 235 1.06 -35.39 -6.69
N ALA A 236 0.30 -36.46 -6.42
CA ALA A 236 -1.16 -36.38 -6.43
C ALA A 236 -1.64 -35.40 -5.36
N TYR A 237 -2.54 -34.50 -5.75
CA TYR A 237 -3.14 -33.52 -4.85
C TYR A 237 -4.63 -33.33 -5.17
N ASN A 238 -5.38 -32.92 -4.15
CA ASN A 238 -6.77 -32.54 -4.25
C ASN A 238 -6.83 -31.13 -4.84
N VAL A 239 -7.20 -31.07 -6.11
CA VAL A 239 -7.40 -29.81 -6.85
C VAL A 239 -8.65 -29.09 -6.34
N ALA A 240 -8.51 -27.82 -6.00
CA ALA A 240 -9.60 -26.95 -5.55
C ALA A 240 -10.08 -25.97 -6.62
N ALA A 241 -9.22 -25.64 -7.61
CA ALA A 241 -9.60 -24.76 -8.72
C ALA A 241 -10.50 -25.48 -9.75
N ASP A 242 -11.43 -24.74 -10.37
CA ASP A 242 -12.31 -25.25 -11.44
C ASP A 242 -11.75 -25.05 -12.87
N GLY A 243 -10.69 -24.24 -13.01
CA GLY A 243 -10.07 -23.91 -14.29
C GLY A 243 -10.82 -22.88 -15.15
N GLN A 244 -11.94 -22.35 -14.66
CA GLN A 244 -12.86 -21.47 -15.42
C GLN A 244 -13.28 -20.21 -14.65
N SER A 245 -12.95 -20.08 -13.37
CA SER A 245 -13.30 -18.93 -12.55
C SER A 245 -12.17 -18.54 -11.61
N TRP A 246 -12.28 -17.34 -11.05
CA TRP A 246 -11.37 -16.87 -9.99
C TRP A 246 -11.82 -17.32 -8.59
N THR A 247 -12.57 -18.41 -8.51
CA THR A 247 -12.95 -18.98 -7.21
C THR A 247 -11.72 -19.59 -6.57
N SER A 248 -11.30 -19.03 -5.44
CA SER A 248 -10.20 -19.57 -4.64
C SER A 248 -10.67 -20.76 -3.81
N GLY A 249 -9.81 -21.77 -3.68
CA GLY A 249 -10.02 -22.89 -2.77
C GLY A 249 -8.71 -23.46 -2.25
N ILE A 250 -8.81 -24.30 -1.22
CA ILE A 250 -7.65 -24.90 -0.55
C ILE A 250 -7.34 -26.25 -1.21
N ALA A 251 -6.24 -26.30 -1.95
CA ALA A 251 -5.66 -27.53 -2.45
C ALA A 251 -4.88 -28.25 -1.35
N THR A 252 -4.92 -29.59 -1.35
CA THR A 252 -4.22 -30.41 -0.34
C THR A 252 -3.50 -31.60 -0.94
N ALA A 253 -2.35 -31.99 -0.41
CA ALA A 253 -1.62 -33.19 -0.81
C ALA A 253 -1.11 -33.97 0.41
N ASN A 254 -1.04 -35.30 0.29
CA ASN A 254 -0.43 -36.15 1.31
C ASN A 254 1.08 -36.30 1.01
N LEU A 255 1.91 -35.98 2.00
CA LEU A 255 3.36 -36.08 1.92
C LEU A 255 3.95 -37.16 2.84
N ALA A 256 3.13 -37.98 3.50
CA ALA A 256 3.59 -38.98 4.48
C ALA A 256 4.58 -40.01 3.91
N ALA A 257 4.58 -40.26 2.59
CA ALA A 257 5.59 -41.11 1.94
C ALA A 257 7.03 -40.52 1.98
N TYR A 258 7.14 -39.24 2.32
CA TYR A 258 8.37 -38.47 2.42
C TYR A 258 8.73 -38.11 3.87
N ASP A 259 7.95 -38.60 4.86
CA ASP A 259 8.31 -38.50 6.28
C ASP A 259 9.71 -39.08 6.50
N GLY A 260 10.53 -38.39 7.29
CA GLY A 260 11.91 -38.78 7.57
C GLY A 260 12.93 -38.39 6.49
N LYS A 261 12.55 -37.61 5.47
CA LYS A 261 13.41 -37.26 4.33
C LYS A 261 13.57 -35.75 4.16
N LYS A 262 14.51 -35.34 3.30
CA LYS A 262 14.57 -33.97 2.75
C LYS A 262 13.99 -33.97 1.35
N ILE A 263 13.12 -33.02 1.05
CA ILE A 263 12.43 -32.95 -0.24
C ILE A 263 12.49 -31.55 -0.86
N GLN A 264 12.19 -31.46 -2.15
CA GLN A 264 11.76 -30.22 -2.79
C GLN A 264 10.42 -30.45 -3.47
N LEU A 265 9.61 -29.40 -3.54
CA LEU A 265 8.34 -29.36 -4.25
C LEU A 265 8.47 -28.48 -5.49
N ALA A 266 7.70 -28.78 -6.53
CA ALA A 266 7.58 -27.89 -7.67
C ALA A 266 6.14 -27.77 -8.14
N PHE A 267 5.68 -26.53 -8.30
CA PHE A 267 4.46 -26.22 -9.03
C PHE A 267 4.83 -26.13 -10.51
N ALA A 268 4.41 -27.13 -11.28
CA ALA A 268 4.73 -27.23 -12.70
C ALA A 268 3.56 -26.71 -13.53
N TYR A 269 3.81 -25.64 -14.28
CA TYR A 269 2.87 -25.05 -15.23
C TYR A 269 3.25 -25.43 -16.66
N THR A 270 2.28 -25.91 -17.42
CA THR A 270 2.38 -26.15 -18.87
C THR A 270 1.24 -25.47 -19.62
N SER A 271 1.51 -25.04 -20.84
CA SER A 271 0.53 -24.41 -21.73
C SER A 271 0.82 -24.74 -23.19
N ASN A 272 -0.13 -24.42 -24.06
CA ASN A 272 -0.03 -24.61 -25.51
C ASN A 272 -0.91 -23.58 -26.24
N THR A 273 -1.09 -23.77 -27.55
CA THR A 273 -1.92 -22.87 -28.38
C THR A 273 -3.41 -22.98 -28.10
N GLU A 274 -3.87 -24.06 -27.46
CA GLU A 274 -5.28 -24.30 -27.12
C GLU A 274 -5.63 -23.68 -25.76
N PHE A 275 -4.76 -23.81 -24.76
CA PHE A 275 -4.94 -23.24 -23.43
C PHE A 275 -3.63 -22.66 -22.87
N ALA A 276 -3.74 -21.45 -22.31
CA ALA A 276 -2.68 -20.76 -21.58
C ALA A 276 -3.30 -19.99 -20.39
N GLY A 277 -4.08 -20.73 -19.59
CA GLY A 277 -4.79 -20.18 -18.45
C GLY A 277 -3.86 -19.58 -17.40
N THR A 278 -4.42 -18.85 -16.45
CA THR A 278 -3.66 -18.27 -15.34
C THR A 278 -3.93 -19.06 -14.07
N TRP A 279 -2.87 -19.58 -13.46
CA TRP A 279 -2.92 -20.24 -12.15
C TRP A 279 -2.38 -19.30 -11.08
N GLN A 280 -3.07 -19.18 -9.96
CA GLN A 280 -2.69 -18.36 -8.81
C GLN A 280 -2.48 -19.26 -7.60
N ILE A 281 -1.42 -19.01 -6.83
CA ILE A 281 -1.05 -19.75 -5.61
C ILE A 281 -0.71 -18.75 -4.51
N LYS A 282 -1.19 -19.00 -3.29
CA LYS A 282 -0.78 -18.29 -2.06
C LYS A 282 -0.91 -19.19 -0.84
N GLU A 283 -0.35 -18.76 0.30
CA GLU A 283 -0.58 -19.41 1.61
C GLU A 283 -0.24 -20.91 1.59
N LEU A 284 0.95 -21.26 1.09
CA LEU A 284 1.47 -22.62 1.13
C LEU A 284 1.93 -22.97 2.54
N TYR A 285 1.48 -24.11 3.04
CA TYR A 285 1.91 -24.72 4.29
C TYR A 285 2.24 -26.19 4.07
N VAL A 286 3.32 -26.64 4.69
CA VAL A 286 3.60 -28.06 4.93
C VAL A 286 3.49 -28.27 6.43
N LYS A 287 2.58 -29.15 6.85
CA LYS A 287 2.31 -29.43 8.26
C LYS A 287 2.56 -30.90 8.57
N ALA A 288 3.10 -31.19 9.75
CA ALA A 288 3.34 -32.57 10.18
C ALA A 288 3.26 -32.70 11.70
N LYS A 289 2.98 -33.92 12.17
CA LYS A 289 3.29 -34.30 13.55
C LYS A 289 4.81 -34.38 13.70
N THR A 290 5.32 -33.98 14.84
CA THR A 290 6.75 -34.02 15.15
C THR A 290 6.92 -34.48 16.59
N ASP A 291 8.01 -35.18 16.88
CA ASP A 291 8.32 -35.61 18.26
C ASP A 291 8.69 -34.41 19.17
N LYS A 292 9.02 -33.27 18.56
CA LYS A 292 9.15 -31.95 19.16
C LYS A 292 8.54 -30.92 18.21
N ALA A 293 7.68 -30.05 18.71
CA ALA A 293 7.14 -28.97 17.89
C ALA A 293 8.27 -28.13 17.28
N PRO A 294 8.12 -27.73 16.00
CA PRO A 294 9.02 -26.79 15.36
C PRO A 294 8.96 -25.45 16.10
N VAL A 295 10.13 -24.83 16.29
CA VAL A 295 10.22 -23.48 16.82
C VAL A 295 9.73 -22.52 15.73
N VAL A 296 8.55 -21.95 15.92
CA VAL A 296 7.99 -20.95 15.00
C VAL A 296 8.40 -19.57 15.49
N ILE A 297 9.09 -18.82 14.63
CA ILE A 297 9.49 -17.44 14.91
C ILE A 297 8.66 -16.51 14.02
N GLU A 298 7.91 -15.61 14.66
CA GLU A 298 7.13 -14.59 13.96
C GLU A 298 8.04 -13.59 13.23
N ALA A 299 7.59 -13.13 12.06
CA ALA A 299 8.33 -12.15 11.27
C ALA A 299 8.43 -10.80 11.99
N PRO A 300 9.55 -10.05 11.83
CA PRO A 300 9.68 -8.72 12.40
C PRO A 300 8.61 -7.73 11.92
N VAL A 301 8.24 -6.79 12.78
CA VAL A 301 7.25 -5.75 12.50
C VAL A 301 7.93 -4.40 12.36
N PHE A 302 7.67 -3.69 11.25
CA PHE A 302 8.19 -2.35 11.02
C PHE A 302 7.25 -1.24 11.54
N THR A 303 7.82 -0.23 12.19
CA THR A 303 7.10 0.97 12.65
C THR A 303 7.88 2.24 12.28
N PRO A 304 7.25 3.20 11.57
CA PRO A 304 5.88 3.15 11.05
C PRO A 304 5.77 2.15 9.89
N LYS A 305 4.54 1.74 9.53
CA LYS A 305 4.31 0.81 8.41
C LYS A 305 4.82 1.40 7.09
N GLN A 306 5.02 0.55 6.09
CA GLN A 306 5.36 1.00 4.74
C GLN A 306 4.40 2.09 4.22
N GLY A 307 4.89 3.02 3.40
CA GLY A 307 4.10 4.16 2.97
C GLY A 307 4.94 5.24 2.30
N THR A 308 4.28 6.34 1.93
CA THR A 308 4.96 7.55 1.42
C THR A 308 5.18 8.54 2.55
N TYR A 309 6.42 9.01 2.69
CA TYR A 309 6.85 9.96 3.70
C TYR A 309 7.55 11.16 3.04
N MET A 310 7.48 12.32 3.69
CA MET A 310 8.16 13.54 3.23
C MET A 310 9.48 13.71 3.99
N ASP A 311 10.53 14.09 3.27
CA ASP A 311 11.90 14.37 3.71
C ASP A 311 12.64 13.17 4.33
N LYS A 312 12.09 12.59 5.40
CA LYS A 312 12.61 11.38 6.03
C LYS A 312 11.54 10.64 6.83
N VAL A 313 11.82 9.36 7.11
CA VAL A 313 11.05 8.55 8.07
C VAL A 313 12.01 7.80 8.98
N SER A 314 11.72 7.80 10.27
CA SER A 314 12.47 7.01 11.25
C SER A 314 11.80 5.65 11.40
N VAL A 315 12.49 4.59 10.97
CA VAL A 315 11.99 3.20 10.97
C VAL A 315 12.58 2.44 12.14
N SER A 316 11.71 1.75 12.87
CA SER A 316 12.05 0.81 13.93
C SER A 316 11.54 -0.59 13.57
N ILE A 317 12.27 -1.61 13.99
CA ILE A 317 11.94 -3.02 13.78
C ILE A 317 11.71 -3.67 15.15
N ALA A 318 10.63 -4.42 15.30
CA ALA A 318 10.30 -5.15 16.52
C ALA A 318 10.17 -6.66 16.24
N ALA A 319 10.64 -7.48 17.15
CA ALA A 319 10.49 -8.94 17.15
C ALA A 319 10.24 -9.42 18.59
N ALA A 320 9.94 -10.71 18.79
CA ALA A 320 9.80 -11.28 20.13
C ALA A 320 11.11 -11.18 20.92
N GLU A 321 11.00 -11.13 22.26
CA GLU A 321 12.17 -11.02 23.14
C GLU A 321 13.14 -12.21 22.95
N GLY A 322 14.44 -11.92 23.07
CA GLY A 322 15.49 -12.94 22.92
C GLY A 322 15.93 -13.21 21.48
N LEU A 323 15.25 -12.63 20.48
CA LEU A 323 15.61 -12.79 19.06
C LEU A 323 16.57 -11.70 18.59
N LYS A 324 17.47 -12.07 17.67
CA LYS A 324 18.32 -11.13 16.92
C LYS A 324 17.67 -10.81 15.58
N VAL A 325 17.55 -9.53 15.26
CA VAL A 325 16.96 -9.10 13.99
C VAL A 325 18.06 -8.67 13.03
N TYR A 326 18.06 -9.22 11.81
CA TYR A 326 18.98 -8.85 10.74
C TYR A 326 18.20 -8.24 9.58
N TYR A 327 18.73 -7.18 8.97
CA TYR A 327 18.00 -6.43 7.93
C TYR A 327 18.90 -5.96 6.78
N THR A 328 18.25 -5.64 5.67
CA THR A 328 18.82 -5.06 4.45
C THR A 328 18.00 -3.84 4.02
N LEU A 329 18.64 -2.91 3.31
CA LEU A 329 18.03 -1.68 2.80
C LEU A 329 18.05 -1.59 1.26
N ASP A 330 18.80 -2.49 0.61
CA ASP A 330 18.97 -2.56 -0.84
C ASP A 330 17.96 -3.51 -1.50
N GLY A 331 17.04 -4.08 -0.73
CA GLY A 331 16.07 -5.07 -1.18
C GLY A 331 16.64 -6.47 -1.39
N SER A 332 17.89 -6.74 -1.01
CA SER A 332 18.43 -8.11 -0.95
C SER A 332 17.82 -8.90 0.21
N GLU A 333 17.81 -10.23 0.12
CA GLU A 333 17.28 -11.08 1.19
C GLU A 333 18.18 -11.04 2.43
N PRO A 334 17.62 -10.79 3.63
CA PRO A 334 18.41 -10.71 4.85
C PRO A 334 18.83 -12.10 5.32
N THR A 335 20.08 -12.22 5.78
CA THR A 335 20.64 -13.43 6.42
C THR A 335 21.31 -13.05 7.73
N THR A 336 21.84 -14.02 8.47
CA THR A 336 22.64 -13.75 9.68
C THR A 336 23.97 -13.03 9.38
N ALA A 337 24.36 -12.88 8.11
CA ALA A 337 25.49 -12.06 7.67
C ALA A 337 25.08 -10.61 7.32
N SER A 338 23.77 -10.30 7.29
CA SER A 338 23.26 -8.95 7.05
C SER A 338 23.42 -8.06 8.28
N THR A 339 23.02 -6.80 8.18
CA THR A 339 23.18 -5.82 9.25
C THR A 339 22.31 -6.19 10.46
N LEU A 340 22.91 -6.28 11.65
CA LEU A 340 22.18 -6.48 12.91
C LEU A 340 21.41 -5.19 13.28
N TYR A 341 20.13 -5.31 13.61
CA TYR A 341 19.32 -4.19 14.08
C TYR A 341 19.60 -3.90 15.56
N GLU A 342 20.17 -2.72 15.84
CA GLU A 342 20.49 -2.27 17.20
C GLU A 342 19.62 -1.09 17.67
N ALA A 343 19.14 -0.27 16.74
CA ALA A 343 18.31 0.90 17.00
C ALA A 343 17.54 1.34 15.75
N ALA A 344 16.53 2.19 15.94
CA ALA A 344 15.82 2.83 14.84
C ALA A 344 16.77 3.61 13.92
N PHE A 345 16.45 3.66 12.63
CA PHE A 345 17.25 4.33 11.60
C PHE A 345 16.41 5.23 10.70
N ASP A 346 17.01 6.30 10.19
CA ASP A 346 16.34 7.24 9.30
C ASP A 346 16.52 6.83 7.83
N LEU A 347 15.43 6.86 7.08
CA LEU A 347 15.41 6.73 5.62
C LEU A 347 15.15 8.09 5.00
N THR A 348 16.07 8.57 4.16
CA THR A 348 15.99 9.85 3.43
C THR A 348 15.71 9.68 1.94
N GLU A 349 15.74 8.44 1.45
CA GLU A 349 15.48 8.09 0.05
C GLU A 349 14.54 6.88 -0.01
N THR A 350 13.88 6.70 -1.16
CA THR A 350 12.97 5.56 -1.35
C THR A 350 13.73 4.25 -1.19
N THR A 351 13.35 3.45 -0.20
CA THR A 351 14.11 2.30 0.29
C THR A 351 13.18 1.12 0.54
N THR A 352 13.61 -0.08 0.15
CA THR A 352 12.95 -1.34 0.53
C THR A 352 13.71 -1.94 1.71
N VAL A 353 13.06 -1.99 2.87
CA VAL A 353 13.58 -2.62 4.08
C VAL A 353 13.12 -4.07 4.12
N MET A 354 14.05 -5.01 4.28
CA MET A 354 13.73 -6.43 4.52
C MET A 354 14.41 -6.90 5.81
N ALA A 355 13.74 -7.74 6.61
CA ALA A 355 14.27 -8.20 7.89
C ALA A 355 13.84 -9.63 8.25
N ILE A 356 14.70 -10.34 9.00
CA ILE A 356 14.40 -11.62 9.66
C ILE A 356 14.75 -11.53 11.15
N ALA A 357 14.03 -12.28 11.98
CA ALA A 357 14.38 -12.54 13.36
C ALA A 357 14.96 -13.94 13.51
N VAL A 358 16.00 -14.10 14.32
CA VAL A 358 16.73 -15.37 14.49
C VAL A 358 16.92 -15.64 15.99
N ASP A 359 16.65 -16.86 16.43
CA ASP A 359 16.87 -17.29 17.82
C ASP A 359 18.34 -17.67 18.10
N ALA A 360 18.63 -18.17 19.31
CA ALA A 360 19.98 -18.55 19.70
C ALA A 360 20.44 -19.86 19.03
N GLU A 361 19.49 -20.71 18.66
CA GLU A 361 19.67 -22.01 18.01
C GLU A 361 19.87 -21.87 16.48
N GLY A 362 19.62 -20.69 15.93
CA GLY A 362 19.79 -20.37 14.52
C GLY A 362 18.54 -20.57 13.67
N ASN A 363 17.37 -20.80 14.27
CA ASN A 363 16.10 -20.81 13.56
C ASN A 363 15.74 -19.38 13.17
N ALA A 364 15.16 -19.17 11.98
CA ALA A 364 14.83 -17.85 11.45
C ALA A 364 13.31 -17.72 11.19
N SER A 365 12.80 -16.50 11.32
CA SER A 365 11.45 -16.13 10.92
C SER A 365 11.30 -16.09 9.39
N PRO A 366 10.06 -16.06 8.87
CA PRO A 366 9.82 -15.56 7.51
C PRO A 366 10.38 -14.14 7.32
N VAL A 367 10.69 -13.77 6.08
CA VAL A 367 11.20 -12.43 5.74
C VAL A 367 10.07 -11.40 5.83
N ALA A 368 10.25 -10.39 6.69
CA ALA A 368 9.44 -9.18 6.68
C ALA A 368 9.94 -8.23 5.59
N LYS A 369 9.05 -7.57 4.84
CA LYS A 369 9.39 -6.58 3.79
C LYS A 369 8.51 -5.34 3.88
N ALA A 370 9.10 -4.16 3.73
CA ALA A 370 8.41 -2.88 3.70
C ALA A 370 9.06 -1.90 2.71
N MET A 371 8.27 -1.30 1.82
CA MET A 371 8.73 -0.25 0.92
C MET A 371 8.40 1.15 1.47
N TYR A 372 9.43 1.94 1.75
CA TYR A 372 9.29 3.34 2.19
C TYR A 372 9.59 4.25 1.01
N THR A 373 8.58 4.95 0.53
CA THR A 373 8.75 5.95 -0.53
C THR A 373 9.04 7.30 0.12
N ILE A 374 10.25 7.82 -0.05
CA ILE A 374 10.62 9.14 0.47
C ILE A 374 10.54 10.15 -0.66
N LYS A 375 9.69 11.16 -0.47
CA LYS A 375 9.58 12.32 -1.36
C LYS A 375 10.22 13.52 -0.68
N ALA A 376 10.95 14.34 -1.42
CA ALA A 376 11.41 15.63 -0.91
C ALA A 376 10.21 16.57 -0.75
N THR A 377 10.21 17.39 0.30
CA THR A 377 9.27 18.51 0.41
C THR A 377 9.49 19.45 -0.76
N PRO A 378 8.45 19.73 -1.57
CA PRO A 378 8.59 20.66 -2.68
C PRO A 378 8.86 22.07 -2.18
N VAL A 379 9.74 22.80 -2.87
CA VAL A 379 10.09 24.18 -2.53
C VAL A 379 9.81 25.06 -3.75
N ALA A 380 9.13 26.20 -3.52
CA ALA A 380 8.95 27.19 -4.58
C ALA A 380 10.31 27.80 -4.99
N PRO A 381 10.56 28.05 -6.27
CA PRO A 381 11.70 28.87 -6.67
C PRO A 381 11.53 30.29 -6.15
N GLU A 382 12.64 31.02 -5.94
CA GLU A 382 12.63 32.41 -5.45
C GLU A 382 11.73 33.33 -6.27
N ASN A 383 11.63 33.07 -7.58
CA ASN A 383 10.81 33.81 -8.52
C ASN A 383 9.59 33.00 -8.99
N GLY A 384 8.88 32.35 -8.07
CA GLY A 384 7.69 31.59 -8.42
C GLY A 384 6.83 31.18 -7.24
N ALA A 385 6.02 30.14 -7.44
CA ALA A 385 4.97 29.74 -6.51
C ALA A 385 4.87 28.22 -6.38
N LEU A 386 4.52 27.76 -5.18
CA LEU A 386 4.20 26.36 -4.87
C LEU A 386 2.74 26.24 -4.48
N PHE A 387 1.97 25.54 -5.31
CA PHE A 387 0.62 25.13 -5.00
C PHE A 387 0.62 23.72 -4.41
N ASN A 388 0.81 23.59 -3.08
CA ASN A 388 0.73 22.30 -2.39
C ASN A 388 -0.70 21.98 -1.92
N PHE A 389 -1.41 21.13 -2.65
CA PHE A 389 -2.80 20.78 -2.32
C PHE A 389 -2.91 19.81 -1.14
N ASN A 390 -1.84 19.09 -0.81
CA ASN A 390 -1.80 18.22 0.36
C ASN A 390 -1.96 19.01 1.67
N GLU A 391 -1.42 20.23 1.73
CA GLU A 391 -1.55 21.12 2.89
C GLU A 391 -2.88 21.86 2.92
N ASN A 392 -3.52 22.03 1.75
CA ASN A 392 -4.77 22.76 1.57
C ASN A 392 -4.84 24.09 2.36
N LYS A 393 -3.75 24.87 2.32
CA LYS A 393 -3.63 26.11 3.10
C LYS A 393 -4.68 27.18 2.77
N TRP A 394 -5.29 27.09 1.59
CA TRP A 394 -6.39 27.97 1.17
C TRP A 394 -7.76 27.53 1.72
N ASN A 395 -7.80 26.47 2.53
CA ASN A 395 -9.01 25.93 3.14
C ASN A 395 -10.10 25.61 2.10
N LEU A 396 -9.69 25.01 0.97
CA LEU A 396 -10.61 24.62 -0.10
C LEU A 396 -11.51 23.48 0.40
N PRO A 397 -12.81 23.49 0.05
CA PRO A 397 -13.71 22.42 0.42
C PRO A 397 -13.32 21.12 -0.29
N VAL A 398 -13.23 20.03 0.48
CA VAL A 398 -12.88 18.69 -0.04
C VAL A 398 -14.16 18.01 -0.55
N SER A 399 -14.16 17.63 -1.83
CA SER A 399 -15.26 16.89 -2.44
C SER A 399 -15.27 15.42 -2.04
N SER A 400 -16.45 14.80 -2.16
CA SER A 400 -16.68 13.37 -1.96
C SER A 400 -17.54 12.79 -3.09
N SER A 401 -17.85 11.50 -3.01
CA SER A 401 -18.80 10.86 -3.92
C SER A 401 -20.24 11.36 -3.72
N GLU A 402 -20.54 11.93 -2.56
CA GLU A 402 -21.88 12.37 -2.18
C GLU A 402 -22.09 13.88 -2.42
N GLU A 403 -21.01 14.67 -2.37
CA GLU A 403 -21.06 16.13 -2.52
C GLU A 403 -19.85 16.64 -3.31
N THR A 404 -20.10 17.49 -4.30
CA THR A 404 -19.06 18.05 -5.16
C THR A 404 -18.93 19.55 -4.94
N PHE A 405 -17.72 20.00 -4.63
CA PHE A 405 -17.35 21.40 -4.49
C PHE A 405 -16.38 21.79 -5.61
N PRO A 406 -16.87 22.49 -6.65
CA PRO A 406 -16.03 22.99 -7.73
C PRO A 406 -15.00 24.00 -7.23
N ILE A 407 -13.80 23.95 -7.79
CA ILE A 407 -12.77 24.98 -7.62
C ILE A 407 -12.70 25.78 -8.91
N THR A 408 -12.64 27.09 -8.79
CA THR A 408 -12.56 28.03 -9.93
C THR A 408 -11.27 28.85 -9.91
N GLU A 409 -10.69 29.08 -8.73
CA GLU A 409 -9.47 29.87 -8.58
C GLU A 409 -8.69 29.44 -7.33
N VAL A 410 -7.35 29.44 -7.41
CA VAL A 410 -6.42 29.36 -6.28
C VAL A 410 -5.27 30.33 -6.52
N LYS A 411 -4.86 31.09 -5.50
CA LYS A 411 -3.80 32.11 -5.60
C LYS A 411 -2.65 31.83 -4.66
N GLU A 412 -1.44 31.94 -5.17
CA GLU A 412 -0.20 31.80 -4.40
C GLU A 412 0.85 32.79 -4.86
N GLY A 413 1.28 33.69 -3.97
CA GLY A 413 2.14 34.80 -4.33
C GLY A 413 1.56 35.60 -5.51
N ASP A 414 2.39 35.83 -6.53
CA ASP A 414 2.01 36.54 -7.76
C ASP A 414 1.39 35.63 -8.82
N VAL A 415 1.11 34.36 -8.50
CA VAL A 415 0.54 33.39 -9.45
C VAL A 415 -0.89 33.05 -9.08
N THR A 416 -1.77 33.08 -10.08
CA THR A 416 -3.16 32.64 -9.99
C THR A 416 -3.37 31.41 -10.87
N LEU A 417 -3.93 30.35 -10.30
CA LEU A 417 -4.51 29.23 -11.04
C LEU A 417 -6.00 29.49 -11.21
N THR A 418 -6.48 29.52 -12.44
CA THR A 418 -7.92 29.57 -12.75
C THR A 418 -8.35 28.27 -13.42
N PHE A 419 -9.54 27.80 -13.08
CA PHE A 419 -10.06 26.51 -13.55
C PHE A 419 -11.35 26.70 -14.34
N THR A 420 -11.40 26.15 -15.54
CA THR A 420 -12.64 26.00 -16.30
C THR A 420 -13.25 24.64 -15.96
N ASN A 421 -14.50 24.65 -15.53
CA ASN A 421 -15.26 23.45 -15.23
C ASN A 421 -16.19 23.10 -16.41
N GLY A 422 -16.21 21.84 -16.82
CA GLY A 422 -17.20 21.27 -17.73
C GLY A 422 -18.07 20.27 -16.99
N SER A 423 -18.44 19.15 -17.63
CA SER A 423 -19.49 18.25 -17.12
C SER A 423 -19.15 17.67 -15.73
N THR A 424 -17.86 17.41 -15.49
CA THR A 424 -17.33 17.12 -14.16
C THR A 424 -16.37 18.24 -13.76
N PRO A 425 -16.65 18.99 -12.68
CA PRO A 425 -15.82 20.12 -12.28
C PRO A 425 -14.48 19.66 -11.69
N THR A 426 -13.49 20.53 -11.84
CA THR A 426 -12.23 20.46 -11.11
C THR A 426 -12.52 20.62 -9.62
N ARG A 427 -11.93 19.75 -8.79
CA ARG A 427 -12.23 19.68 -7.36
C ARG A 427 -11.06 19.16 -6.55
N LEU A 428 -11.01 19.53 -5.28
CA LEU A 428 -10.11 18.93 -4.30
C LEU A 428 -10.71 17.60 -3.83
N TRP A 429 -9.92 16.55 -3.83
CA TRP A 429 -10.33 15.19 -3.49
C TRP A 429 -9.33 14.55 -2.54
N ASN A 430 -9.82 13.86 -1.51
CA ASN A 430 -8.96 13.05 -0.64
C ASN A 430 -8.80 11.63 -1.21
N ASP A 431 -7.62 11.32 -1.71
CA ASP A 431 -7.24 9.97 -2.08
C ASP A 431 -6.57 9.31 -0.86
N PHE A 432 -7.23 8.32 -0.26
CA PHE A 432 -6.80 7.70 1.00
C PHE A 432 -5.33 7.25 1.01
N ASN A 433 -4.76 6.92 -0.15
CA ASN A 433 -3.38 6.48 -0.28
C ASN A 433 -2.40 7.60 -0.65
N ASN A 434 -2.89 8.72 -1.19
CA ASN A 434 -2.06 9.77 -1.79
C ASN A 434 -2.33 11.18 -1.27
N GLY A 435 -3.20 11.33 -0.26
CA GLY A 435 -3.55 12.62 0.34
C GLY A 435 -4.51 13.45 -0.51
N LEU A 436 -4.54 14.76 -0.23
CA LEU A 436 -5.39 15.71 -0.94
C LEU A 436 -4.82 16.05 -2.32
N GLN A 437 -5.65 15.95 -3.35
CA GLN A 437 -5.27 16.17 -4.74
C GLN A 437 -6.31 17.00 -5.47
N ILE A 438 -5.87 17.86 -6.38
CA ILE A 438 -6.75 18.42 -7.40
C ILE A 438 -7.02 17.34 -8.45
N ARG A 439 -8.30 17.13 -8.75
CA ARG A 439 -8.75 16.26 -9.84
C ARG A 439 -9.32 17.09 -10.98
N MET A 440 -8.67 17.01 -12.14
CA MET A 440 -9.16 17.55 -13.41
C MET A 440 -9.66 16.40 -14.31
N TYR A 441 -10.68 16.66 -15.12
CA TYR A 441 -11.37 15.63 -15.92
C TYR A 441 -11.42 15.99 -17.41
N LYS A 442 -11.43 14.96 -18.27
CA LYS A 442 -11.43 15.08 -19.74
C LYS A 442 -12.53 15.99 -20.29
N GLU A 443 -13.74 15.86 -19.76
CA GLU A 443 -14.93 16.53 -20.31
C GLU A 443 -15.20 17.90 -19.66
N GLY A 444 -14.19 18.50 -19.01
CA GLY A 444 -14.48 19.73 -18.30
C GLY A 444 -13.41 20.32 -17.42
N GLY A 445 -12.14 20.22 -17.76
CA GLY A 445 -11.10 20.78 -16.92
C GLY A 445 -10.03 21.43 -17.75
N SER A 446 -9.93 22.75 -17.70
CA SER A 446 -8.68 23.43 -18.01
C SER A 446 -8.18 24.14 -16.76
N MET A 447 -6.86 24.19 -16.59
CA MET A 447 -6.21 25.01 -15.57
C MET A 447 -5.33 26.02 -16.30
N THR A 448 -5.54 27.30 -16.05
CA THR A 448 -4.71 28.37 -16.58
C THR A 448 -3.84 28.94 -15.47
N VAL A 449 -2.53 28.97 -15.72
CA VAL A 449 -1.53 29.59 -14.87
C VAL A 449 -1.31 31.03 -15.34
N THR A 450 -1.61 31.99 -14.47
CA THR A 450 -1.52 33.42 -14.74
C THR A 450 -0.61 34.08 -13.70
N PRO A 451 0.58 34.58 -14.08
CA PRO A 451 1.44 35.38 -13.22
C PRO A 451 0.97 36.86 -13.18
N ALA A 452 1.69 37.71 -12.44
CA ALA A 452 1.52 39.15 -12.51
C ALA A 452 1.85 39.70 -13.93
N ALA A 453 1.29 40.87 -14.27
CA ALA A 453 1.27 41.40 -15.65
C ALA A 453 2.64 41.64 -16.30
N ASP A 454 3.70 41.78 -15.50
CA ASP A 454 5.08 42.03 -15.92
C ASP A 454 5.97 40.77 -15.87
N GLN A 455 5.38 39.61 -15.59
CA GLN A 455 6.08 38.33 -15.48
C GLN A 455 5.57 37.34 -16.53
N LYS A 456 6.42 36.38 -16.89
CA LYS A 456 6.05 35.26 -17.76
C LYS A 456 6.25 33.94 -17.05
N VAL A 457 5.41 32.95 -17.33
CA VAL A 457 5.61 31.57 -16.89
C VAL A 457 6.69 30.93 -17.76
N VAL A 458 7.75 30.43 -17.13
CA VAL A 458 8.86 29.77 -17.85
C VAL A 458 8.91 28.26 -17.62
N LYS A 459 8.41 27.80 -16.47
CA LYS A 459 8.35 26.37 -16.12
C LYS A 459 7.15 26.09 -15.22
N VAL A 460 6.49 24.95 -15.44
CA VAL A 460 5.46 24.40 -14.54
C VAL A 460 5.76 22.93 -14.32
N GLU A 461 5.95 22.54 -13.06
CA GLU A 461 6.22 21.16 -12.66
C GLU A 461 5.03 20.61 -11.88
N PHE A 462 4.64 19.38 -12.19
CA PHE A 462 3.50 18.69 -11.56
C PHE A 462 4.00 17.47 -10.78
N ASP A 463 3.69 17.39 -9.48
CA ASP A 463 3.63 16.08 -8.80
C ASP A 463 2.20 15.57 -8.90
N ALA A 464 2.04 14.48 -9.63
CA ALA A 464 0.74 13.94 -9.96
C ALA A 464 0.83 12.41 -10.03
N THR A 465 -0.13 11.70 -9.45
CA THR A 465 -0.24 10.24 -9.65
C THR A 465 -0.70 9.91 -11.06
N LYS A 466 -1.45 10.82 -11.68
CA LYS A 466 -1.85 10.76 -13.09
C LYS A 466 -1.84 12.17 -13.65
N LEU A 467 -1.16 12.39 -14.76
CA LEU A 467 -1.18 13.65 -15.49
C LEU A 467 -1.39 13.34 -16.97
N ASP A 468 -2.50 13.82 -17.52
CA ASP A 468 -2.81 13.70 -18.94
C ASP A 468 -3.50 14.98 -19.39
N VAL A 469 -2.67 15.92 -19.82
CA VAL A 469 -3.07 17.27 -20.21
C VAL A 469 -2.35 17.70 -21.49
N THR A 470 -2.96 18.61 -22.23
CA THR A 470 -2.35 19.31 -23.37
C THR A 470 -2.14 20.77 -22.98
N ALA A 471 -0.92 21.28 -23.14
CA ALA A 471 -0.62 22.69 -22.91
C ALA A 471 -1.01 23.55 -24.14
N SER A 472 -1.47 24.77 -23.90
CA SER A 472 -1.86 25.73 -24.96
C SER A 472 -0.68 26.19 -25.81
N GLU A 473 0.51 26.25 -25.22
CA GLU A 473 1.77 26.59 -25.86
C GLU A 473 2.95 25.93 -25.12
N GLY A 474 4.18 26.14 -25.60
CA GLY A 474 5.38 25.55 -25.02
C GLY A 474 5.48 24.03 -25.21
N LYS A 475 6.30 23.38 -24.37
CA LYS A 475 6.56 21.93 -24.44
C LYS A 475 6.33 21.30 -23.06
N LEU A 476 5.40 20.35 -22.99
CA LEU A 476 5.21 19.46 -21.85
C LEU A 476 5.92 18.13 -22.13
N ALA A 477 6.85 17.75 -21.27
CA ALA A 477 7.48 16.45 -21.28
C ALA A 477 7.30 15.80 -19.91
N GLU A 478 6.70 14.61 -19.88
CA GLU A 478 6.30 13.91 -18.66
C GLU A 478 5.42 14.79 -17.76
N LYS A 479 5.99 15.38 -16.71
CA LYS A 479 5.30 16.26 -15.74
C LYS A 479 5.94 17.64 -15.63
N VAL A 480 6.78 18.01 -16.58
CA VAL A 480 7.47 19.29 -16.61
C VAL A 480 7.15 20.00 -17.92
N TRP A 481 6.49 21.15 -17.78
CA TRP A 481 6.28 22.08 -18.88
C TRP A 481 7.36 23.15 -18.88
N THR A 482 7.86 23.49 -20.06
CA THR A 482 8.80 24.59 -20.28
C THR A 482 8.34 25.45 -21.46
N GLY A 483 8.50 26.76 -21.34
CA GLY A 483 8.15 27.73 -22.38
C GLY A 483 8.48 29.15 -21.95
N GLU A 484 7.88 30.13 -22.62
CA GLU A 484 7.90 31.52 -22.20
C GLU A 484 6.54 32.16 -22.54
N ALA A 485 5.65 32.16 -21.55
CA ALA A 485 4.23 32.42 -21.74
C ALA A 485 3.73 33.54 -20.83
N ALA A 486 2.92 34.46 -21.33
CA ALA A 486 2.22 35.42 -20.46
C ALA A 486 1.21 34.68 -19.56
N THR A 487 0.53 33.67 -20.11
CA THR A 487 -0.28 32.68 -19.38
C THR A 487 -0.18 31.35 -20.11
N VAL A 488 -0.31 30.22 -19.39
CA VAL A 488 -0.37 28.89 -20.02
C VAL A 488 -1.57 28.11 -19.51
N THR A 489 -2.34 27.52 -20.43
CA THR A 489 -3.50 26.69 -20.11
C THR A 489 -3.18 25.21 -20.33
N PHE A 490 -3.47 24.38 -19.34
CA PHE A 490 -3.41 22.93 -19.40
C PHE A 490 -4.82 22.36 -19.48
N THR A 491 -5.16 21.75 -20.62
CA THR A 491 -6.47 21.13 -20.86
C THR A 491 -6.38 19.63 -20.63
N ALA A 492 -7.22 19.07 -19.76
CA ALA A 492 -7.20 17.64 -19.45
C ALA A 492 -7.67 16.79 -20.63
N ASN A 493 -6.87 15.80 -21.05
CA ASN A 493 -7.28 14.79 -22.04
C ASN A 493 -7.85 13.53 -21.36
N ALA A 494 -7.51 13.30 -20.08
CA ALA A 494 -8.06 12.28 -19.20
C ALA A 494 -8.06 12.79 -17.75
N THR A 495 -8.55 11.97 -16.82
CA THR A 495 -8.45 12.31 -15.40
C THR A 495 -7.01 12.56 -15.01
N SER A 496 -6.74 13.72 -14.42
CA SER A 496 -5.44 14.10 -13.86
C SER A 496 -5.59 14.35 -12.37
N ASN A 497 -4.71 13.74 -11.57
CA ASN A 497 -4.70 13.75 -10.10
C ASN A 497 -3.39 14.40 -9.64
N ILE A 498 -3.48 15.67 -9.24
CA ILE A 498 -2.31 16.53 -8.99
C ILE A 498 -2.19 16.82 -7.49
N ASN A 499 -1.07 16.43 -6.90
CA ASN A 499 -0.74 16.65 -5.49
C ASN A 499 -0.19 18.06 -5.25
N TYR A 500 0.76 18.51 -6.08
CA TYR A 500 1.25 19.88 -6.05
C TYR A 500 1.75 20.36 -7.41
N ILE A 501 1.82 21.68 -7.56
CA ILE A 501 2.33 22.37 -8.76
C ILE A 501 3.40 23.38 -8.35
N ILE A 502 4.55 23.35 -9.01
CA ILE A 502 5.59 24.36 -8.86
C ILE A 502 5.63 25.20 -10.13
N VAL A 503 5.45 26.51 -9.99
CA VAL A 503 5.51 27.47 -11.09
C VAL A 503 6.80 28.27 -10.96
N THR A 504 7.59 28.34 -12.03
CA THR A 504 8.74 29.25 -12.13
C THR A 504 8.41 30.36 -13.11
N LEU A 505 8.67 31.60 -12.73
CA LEU A 505 8.47 32.77 -13.57
C LEU A 505 9.79 33.25 -14.19
N SER A 506 9.71 34.11 -15.20
CA SER A 506 10.86 34.86 -15.68
C SER A 506 11.42 35.71 -14.54
N LYS A 507 12.74 35.81 -14.41
CA LYS A 507 13.32 36.80 -13.50
C LYS A 507 12.84 38.19 -13.93
N GLN A 508 12.34 39.01 -13.01
CA GLN A 508 12.19 40.43 -13.26
C GLN A 508 13.58 40.98 -13.60
N SER A 509 13.74 41.61 -14.76
CA SER A 509 14.91 42.43 -15.01
C SER A 509 14.89 43.55 -13.98
N GLY A 510 15.79 43.50 -13.00
CA GLY A 510 15.98 44.64 -12.10
C GLY A 510 16.26 45.89 -12.94
N ILE A 511 15.55 46.99 -12.65
CA ILE A 511 15.70 48.35 -13.21
C ILE A 511 16.41 48.37 -14.58
N GLU A 512 15.65 48.27 -15.67
CA GLU A 512 16.21 48.39 -17.04
C GLU A 512 16.73 49.78 -17.39
N GLY A 513 16.58 50.77 -16.51
CA GLY A 513 17.22 52.06 -16.65
C GLY A 513 16.62 53.09 -15.71
N VAL A 514 17.48 53.87 -15.05
CA VAL A 514 17.08 55.17 -14.52
C VAL A 514 17.12 56.13 -15.71
N GLU A 515 16.00 56.31 -16.40
CA GLU A 515 15.86 57.45 -17.31
C GLU A 515 15.68 58.70 -16.45
N ALA A 516 16.71 59.55 -16.42
CA ALA A 516 16.54 60.90 -15.92
C ALA A 516 15.54 61.59 -16.85
N GLY A 517 14.31 61.81 -16.37
CA GLY A 517 13.34 62.65 -17.07
C GLY A 517 14.00 63.95 -17.49
N GLU A 518 13.65 64.48 -18.67
CA GLU A 518 14.25 65.67 -19.26
C GLU A 518 14.28 66.84 -18.27
N GLN A 519 15.35 66.93 -17.48
CA GLN A 519 15.64 68.12 -16.70
C GLN A 519 16.31 69.08 -17.66
N THR A 520 15.55 70.12 -18.02
CA THR A 520 16.00 71.27 -18.81
C THR A 520 17.15 72.03 -18.14
N GLU A 521 17.47 71.72 -16.88
CA GLU A 521 18.64 72.23 -16.17
C GLU A 521 19.64 71.12 -15.83
N LYS A 522 20.90 71.28 -16.25
CA LYS A 522 22.02 70.40 -15.86
C LYS A 522 22.21 70.46 -14.35
N VAL A 523 22.08 69.33 -13.66
CA VAL A 523 22.41 69.22 -12.23
C VAL A 523 23.79 68.59 -12.11
N ILE A 524 24.72 69.34 -11.49
CA ILE A 524 26.11 68.94 -11.31
C ILE A 524 26.37 68.78 -9.81
N TYR A 525 26.90 67.62 -9.43
CA TYR A 525 27.41 67.35 -8.10
C TYR A 525 28.90 67.04 -8.17
N THR A 526 29.64 67.49 -7.16
CA THR A 526 30.99 67.00 -6.86
C THR A 526 30.93 65.53 -6.42
N ILE A 527 32.07 64.83 -6.42
CA ILE A 527 32.11 63.40 -6.04
C ILE A 527 31.77 63.18 -4.56
N ASP A 528 31.95 64.19 -3.72
CA ASP A 528 31.56 64.25 -2.30
C ASP A 528 30.09 64.63 -2.09
N GLY A 529 29.30 64.79 -3.16
CA GLY A 529 27.84 64.97 -3.09
C GLY A 529 27.38 66.43 -2.96
N ARG A 530 28.28 67.41 -3.04
CA ARG A 530 27.91 68.84 -3.02
C ARG A 530 27.43 69.31 -4.39
N ARG A 531 26.25 69.94 -4.45
CA ARG A 531 25.69 70.56 -5.68
C ARG A 531 26.49 71.80 -6.09
N VAL A 532 26.84 71.90 -7.37
CA VAL A 532 27.57 73.04 -7.96
C VAL A 532 26.86 73.53 -9.24
N GLN A 533 27.04 74.82 -9.56
CA GLN A 533 26.41 75.41 -10.75
C GLN A 533 27.21 75.19 -12.04
N LYS A 534 28.52 74.93 -11.92
CA LYS A 534 29.43 74.70 -13.05
C LYS A 534 30.50 73.67 -12.65
N ALA A 535 30.88 72.81 -13.60
CA ALA A 535 32.01 71.90 -13.43
C ALA A 535 33.29 72.54 -13.98
N GLU A 536 34.35 72.53 -13.18
CA GLU A 536 35.71 72.85 -13.62
C GLU A 536 36.47 71.56 -13.97
N LYS A 537 37.77 71.63 -14.21
CA LYS A 537 38.57 70.43 -14.50
C LYS A 537 38.55 69.48 -13.30
N GLY A 538 38.00 68.29 -13.48
CA GLY A 538 37.79 67.35 -12.37
C GLY A 538 36.74 66.28 -12.66
N VAL A 539 36.34 65.55 -11.62
CA VAL A 539 35.36 64.46 -11.71
C VAL A 539 34.07 64.86 -11.00
N TYR A 540 32.95 64.77 -11.71
CA TYR A 540 31.63 65.21 -11.24
C TYR A 540 30.57 64.15 -11.54
N VAL A 541 29.44 64.22 -10.84
CA VAL A 541 28.20 63.53 -11.21
C VAL A 541 27.29 64.55 -11.89
N ILE A 542 27.10 64.42 -13.21
CA ILE A 542 26.26 65.30 -14.03
C ILE A 542 25.07 64.49 -14.53
N ASN A 543 23.86 64.91 -14.19
CA ASN A 543 22.61 64.20 -14.53
C ASN A 543 22.70 62.69 -14.21
N GLY A 544 23.24 62.36 -13.04
CA GLY A 544 23.38 60.98 -12.57
C GLY A 544 24.57 60.18 -13.15
N LYS A 545 25.37 60.75 -14.06
CA LYS A 545 26.52 60.08 -14.66
C LYS A 545 27.85 60.65 -14.14
N LYS A 546 28.82 59.78 -13.85
CA LYS A 546 30.19 60.20 -13.53
C LYS A 546 30.87 60.73 -14.81
N VAL A 547 31.26 61.99 -14.80
CA VAL A 547 31.87 62.70 -15.92
C VAL A 547 33.24 63.25 -15.51
N VAL A 548 34.25 63.04 -16.35
CA VAL A 548 35.55 63.71 -16.23
C VAL A 548 35.52 64.95 -17.13
N VAL A 549 35.56 66.13 -16.52
CA VAL A 549 35.70 67.40 -17.23
C VAL A 549 37.19 67.65 -17.39
N LYS A 550 37.68 67.65 -18.63
CA LYS A 550 39.11 67.73 -18.98
C LYS A 550 39.62 69.16 -19.09
#